data_AF-A0ABD7LJA9-F1
#
_entry.id   AF-A0ABD7LJA9-F1
#
_cell.length_a   1.000
_cell.length_b   1.000
_cell.length_c   1.000
_cell.angle_alpha   90.00
_cell.angle_beta   90.00
_cell.angle_gamma   90.00
#
_symmetry.space_group_name_H-M   'P 1'
#
loop_
_entity.id
_entity.type
_entity.pdbx_description
1 polymer ?
#
loop_
_entity_poly.entity_id
_entity_poly.type
_entity_poly.pdbx_seq_one_letter_code
_entity_poly.pdbx_strand_id
1 'polypeptide(L)'
;MGNAILYRMSSGIPGDVTRPSQSTIEPVPLDPTAPFSAYGLFGKIVNGKFVPIGAGDVATAVYGLLVRPYPTQSSQDPLGTSTPPTKGIADVLRRGYQTVKLNAGVAALDGQVYVRVAAAAAGKPIGGIEAAADGTNTIAITGATFMAGADADGNVEIAYNI
;
A
#
# COMPACT_ATOMS: atom_id res chain seq x y z
N MET A 1 34.53 2.38 8.53
CA MET A 1 34.18 2.88 9.89
C MET A 1 33.26 4.06 9.71
N GLY A 2 32.05 3.98 10.27
CA GLY A 2 31.09 5.08 10.32
C GLY A 2 29.97 5.04 9.29
N ASN A 3 29.19 3.96 9.21
CA ASN A 3 27.87 4.02 8.54
C ASN A 3 26.88 4.65 9.52
N ALA A 4 27.15 5.90 9.92
CA ALA A 4 26.18 6.65 10.68
C ALA A 4 24.94 6.83 9.80
N ILE A 5 23.77 6.52 10.32
CA ILE A 5 22.52 6.94 9.69
C ILE A 5 22.50 8.45 9.89
N LEU A 6 22.93 9.22 8.87
CA LEU A 6 22.84 10.69 8.92
C LEU A 6 21.37 11.17 8.96
N TYR A 7 20.44 10.25 8.67
CA TYR A 7 19.00 10.43 8.65
C TYR A 7 18.31 9.44 9.59
N ARG A 8 17.01 9.63 9.83
CA ARG A 8 16.18 8.71 10.63
C ARG A 8 16.24 7.26 10.09
N MET A 9 15.97 6.29 10.96
CA MET A 9 15.81 4.88 10.55
C MET A 9 14.70 4.74 9.49
N SER A 10 14.83 3.76 8.59
CA SER A 10 13.81 3.48 7.58
C SER A 10 12.47 3.12 8.23
N SER A 11 11.38 3.55 7.60
CA SER A 11 10.00 3.27 8.02
C SER A 11 9.57 1.81 7.78
N GLY A 12 10.43 0.99 7.18
CA GLY A 12 10.13 -0.39 6.78
C GLY A 12 9.87 -0.51 5.28
N ILE A 13 9.24 -1.63 4.90
CA ILE A 13 9.10 -2.04 3.50
C ILE A 13 7.63 -1.97 3.11
N PRO A 14 7.27 -1.43 1.93
CA PRO A 14 5.90 -1.43 1.46
C PRO A 14 5.26 -2.82 1.50
N GLY A 15 4.09 -2.93 2.13
CA GLY A 15 3.36 -4.19 2.33
C GLY A 15 3.57 -4.88 3.67
N ASP A 16 4.50 -4.40 4.51
CA ASP A 16 4.72 -4.98 5.83
C ASP A 16 3.76 -4.47 6.87
N VAL A 17 3.16 -5.41 7.60
CA VAL A 17 2.33 -5.13 8.77
C VAL A 17 3.24 -4.87 9.96
N THR A 18 3.24 -3.64 10.44
CA THR A 18 4.13 -3.18 11.52
C THR A 18 3.61 -3.55 12.91
N ARG A 19 2.31 -3.80 13.04
CA ARG A 19 1.64 -4.20 14.30
C ARG A 19 0.76 -5.45 14.12
N PRO A 20 1.37 -6.62 13.84
CA PRO A 20 0.64 -7.83 13.45
C PRO A 20 -0.29 -8.39 14.55
N SER A 21 -0.01 -8.11 15.83
CA SER A 21 -0.87 -8.53 16.94
C SER A 21 -2.21 -7.78 17.03
N GLN A 22 -2.36 -6.68 16.30
CA GLN A 22 -3.55 -5.83 16.30
C GLN A 22 -4.12 -5.65 14.89
N SER A 23 -3.77 -6.54 13.95
CA SER A 23 -4.25 -6.52 12.58
C SER A 23 -5.35 -7.54 12.31
N THR A 24 -6.28 -7.19 11.42
CA THR A 24 -7.23 -8.11 10.82
C THR A 24 -6.83 -8.33 9.37
N ILE A 25 -6.41 -9.55 9.04
CA ILE A 25 -5.95 -9.95 7.71
C ILE A 25 -6.82 -11.10 7.24
N GLU A 26 -7.27 -11.02 5.99
CA GLU A 26 -8.13 -12.02 5.36
C GLU A 26 -7.46 -12.61 4.11
N PRO A 27 -7.54 -13.94 3.90
CA PRO A 27 -7.08 -14.56 2.67
C PRO A 27 -8.09 -14.34 1.54
N VAL A 28 -7.63 -13.88 0.38
CA VAL A 28 -8.47 -13.63 -0.80
C VAL A 28 -7.78 -14.11 -2.08
N PRO A 29 -8.49 -14.74 -3.03
CA PRO A 29 -7.90 -15.12 -4.31
C PRO A 29 -7.58 -13.91 -5.18
N LEU A 30 -6.43 -13.92 -5.84
CA LEU A 30 -6.00 -12.91 -6.81
C LEU A 30 -6.53 -13.19 -8.22
N ASP A 31 -6.70 -12.12 -9.01
CA ASP A 31 -7.04 -12.22 -10.42
C ASP A 31 -5.80 -12.12 -11.34
N PRO A 32 -5.41 -13.19 -12.07
CA PRO A 32 -4.25 -13.15 -12.96
C PRO A 32 -4.34 -12.16 -14.11
N THR A 33 -5.55 -11.68 -14.43
CA THR A 33 -5.75 -10.66 -15.48
C THR A 33 -5.55 -9.24 -14.99
N ALA A 34 -5.48 -9.02 -13.67
CA ALA A 34 -5.29 -7.71 -13.05
C ALA A 34 -4.30 -7.82 -11.87
N PRO A 35 -3.01 -8.12 -12.14
CA PRO A 35 -2.02 -8.30 -11.09
C PRO A 35 -1.65 -6.98 -10.40
N PHE A 36 -1.30 -7.07 -9.12
CA PHE A 36 -0.73 -5.95 -8.38
C PHE A 36 0.72 -5.70 -8.82
N SER A 37 1.09 -4.42 -8.97
CA SER A 37 2.44 -4.02 -9.35
C SER A 37 3.42 -3.97 -8.18
N ALA A 38 2.91 -3.87 -6.95
CA ALA A 38 3.68 -3.85 -5.70
C ALA A 38 2.81 -4.26 -4.51
N TYR A 39 3.44 -4.63 -3.40
CA TYR A 39 2.76 -4.75 -2.12
C TYR A 39 2.47 -3.38 -1.51
N GLY A 40 1.56 -3.31 -0.53
CA GLY A 40 1.20 -2.02 0.07
C GLY A 40 0.17 -1.21 -0.72
N LEU A 41 -0.42 -1.79 -1.77
CA LEU A 41 -1.43 -1.13 -2.60
C LEU A 41 -2.84 -1.49 -2.14
N PHE A 42 -3.77 -0.54 -2.29
CA PHE A 42 -5.18 -0.79 -2.08
C PHE A 42 -5.79 -1.61 -3.22
N GLY A 43 -6.72 -2.49 -2.88
CA GLY A 43 -7.48 -3.26 -3.85
C GLY A 43 -8.97 -3.29 -3.53
N LYS A 44 -9.73 -3.85 -4.48
CA LYS A 44 -11.18 -4.05 -4.44
C LYS A 44 -11.52 -5.50 -4.76
N ILE A 45 -12.76 -5.91 -4.50
CA ILE A 45 -13.27 -7.22 -4.90
C ILE A 45 -14.06 -7.09 -6.20
N VAL A 46 -13.67 -7.87 -7.21
CA VAL A 46 -14.40 -8.03 -8.47
C VAL A 46 -14.55 -9.52 -8.72
N ASN A 47 -15.79 -9.99 -8.92
CA ASN A 47 -16.09 -11.40 -9.17
C ASN A 47 -15.48 -12.35 -8.11
N GLY A 48 -15.48 -11.93 -6.84
CA GLY A 48 -14.92 -12.70 -5.72
C GLY A 48 -13.39 -12.75 -5.66
N LYS A 49 -12.69 -11.98 -6.50
CA LYS A 49 -11.23 -11.89 -6.51
C LYS A 49 -10.73 -10.49 -6.15
N PHE A 50 -9.56 -10.44 -5.55
CA PHE A 50 -8.88 -9.21 -5.17
C PHE A 50 -8.06 -8.66 -6.36
N VAL A 51 -8.35 -7.43 -6.73
CA VAL A 51 -7.70 -6.69 -7.84
C VAL A 51 -7.28 -5.31 -7.36
N PRO A 52 -6.22 -4.69 -7.91
CA PRO A 52 -5.79 -3.36 -7.52
C PRO A 52 -6.87 -2.31 -7.81
N ILE A 53 -6.89 -1.25 -7.00
CA ILE A 53 -7.63 -0.03 -7.32
C ILE A 53 -7.05 0.54 -8.62
N GLY A 54 -7.95 0.80 -9.57
CA GLY A 54 -7.64 1.15 -10.94
C GLY A 54 -8.31 2.43 -11.41
N ALA A 55 -8.32 2.60 -12.73
CA ALA A 55 -8.84 3.81 -13.34
C ALA A 55 -10.35 3.98 -13.09
N GLY A 56 -10.76 5.17 -12.63
CA GLY A 56 -12.17 5.51 -12.41
C GLY A 56 -12.84 4.87 -11.19
N ASP A 57 -12.07 4.17 -10.34
CA ASP A 57 -12.59 3.63 -9.09
C ASP A 57 -12.92 4.73 -8.07
N VAL A 58 -13.84 4.40 -7.17
CA VAL A 58 -14.30 5.26 -6.08
C VAL A 58 -13.84 4.72 -4.72
N ALA A 59 -13.69 5.59 -3.73
CA ALA A 59 -13.22 5.23 -2.39
C ALA A 59 -14.03 4.11 -1.72
N THR A 60 -15.32 4.02 -1.98
CA THR A 60 -16.21 3.00 -1.40
C THR A 60 -15.98 1.60 -1.97
N ALA A 61 -15.26 1.46 -3.08
CA ALA A 61 -14.91 0.15 -3.65
C ALA A 61 -13.73 -0.51 -2.93
N VAL A 62 -13.00 0.23 -2.10
CA VAL A 62 -11.79 -0.24 -1.43
C VAL A 62 -12.15 -1.34 -0.44
N TYR A 63 -11.52 -2.49 -0.62
CA TYR A 63 -11.63 -3.64 0.26
C TYR A 63 -10.53 -3.56 1.34
N GLY A 64 -9.27 -3.47 0.95
CA GLY A 64 -8.16 -3.38 1.88
C GLY A 64 -6.82 -3.24 1.18
N LEU A 65 -5.73 -3.44 1.91
CA LEU A 65 -4.39 -3.37 1.36
C LEU A 65 -3.78 -4.75 1.15
N LEU A 66 -3.06 -4.93 0.04
CA LEU A 66 -2.27 -6.12 -0.19
C LEU A 66 -1.11 -6.20 0.81
N VAL A 67 -1.06 -7.29 1.56
CA VAL A 67 -0.02 -7.61 2.55
C VAL A 67 1.06 -8.45 1.90
N ARG A 68 2.32 -8.22 2.28
CA ARG A 68 3.40 -9.13 1.95
C ARG A 68 3.32 -10.35 2.88
N PRO A 69 3.10 -11.58 2.38
CA PRO A 69 2.99 -12.75 3.23
C PRO A 69 4.30 -12.99 3.99
N TYR A 70 4.22 -13.29 5.29
CA TYR A 70 5.38 -13.73 6.08
C TYR A 70 4.97 -14.86 7.04
N PRO A 71 5.76 -15.95 7.14
CA PRO A 71 7.01 -16.25 6.43
C PRO A 71 6.77 -16.91 5.05
N THR A 72 7.46 -16.45 4.00
CA THR A 72 7.44 -17.11 2.68
C THR A 72 8.42 -18.28 2.63
N GLN A 73 8.00 -19.44 2.13
CA GLN A 73 8.82 -20.66 2.10
C GLN A 73 9.92 -20.67 1.01
N SER A 74 9.88 -19.79 -0.01
CA SER A 74 10.84 -19.87 -1.13
C SER A 74 10.91 -18.65 -2.06
N SER A 75 10.57 -17.44 -1.61
CA SER A 75 10.60 -16.26 -2.50
C SER A 75 11.94 -15.50 -2.40
N GLN A 76 12.58 -15.25 -3.53
CA GLN A 76 13.62 -14.22 -3.64
C GLN A 76 12.91 -12.88 -3.84
N ASP A 77 12.43 -12.30 -2.76
CA ASP A 77 11.77 -10.99 -2.78
C ASP A 77 12.80 -9.90 -2.50
N PRO A 78 13.35 -9.24 -3.53
CA PRO A 78 14.27 -8.13 -3.32
C PRO A 78 13.59 -7.03 -2.51
N LEU A 79 14.35 -6.48 -1.57
CA LEU A 79 13.88 -5.47 -0.62
C LEU A 79 13.32 -4.25 -1.37
N GLY A 80 12.01 -4.00 -1.26
CA GLY A 80 11.35 -2.83 -1.84
C GLY A 80 11.08 -2.89 -3.35
N THR A 81 11.43 -3.99 -4.04
CA THR A 81 11.15 -4.19 -5.47
C THR A 81 10.48 -5.52 -5.78
N SER A 82 10.01 -6.23 -4.74
CA SER A 82 9.27 -7.48 -4.88
C SER A 82 7.94 -7.27 -5.61
N THR A 83 7.71 -8.12 -6.61
CA THR A 83 6.46 -8.18 -7.37
C THR A 83 5.53 -9.20 -6.72
N PRO A 84 4.30 -8.82 -6.35
CA PRO A 84 3.32 -9.77 -5.83
C PRO A 84 3.05 -10.95 -6.77
N PRO A 85 2.66 -12.12 -6.23
CA PRO A 85 2.20 -13.22 -7.07
C PRO A 85 1.01 -12.76 -7.91
N THR A 86 0.94 -13.20 -9.16
CA THR A 86 -0.16 -12.81 -10.06
C THR A 86 -1.42 -13.65 -9.85
N LYS A 87 -1.32 -14.77 -9.13
CA LYS A 87 -2.42 -15.73 -8.91
C LYS A 87 -2.25 -16.41 -7.56
N GLY A 88 -3.31 -17.11 -7.13
CA GLY A 88 -3.34 -17.84 -5.86
C GLY A 88 -4.03 -17.04 -4.78
N ILE A 89 -3.82 -17.43 -3.52
CA ILE A 89 -4.35 -16.72 -2.36
C ILE A 89 -3.34 -15.67 -1.91
N ALA A 90 -3.82 -14.47 -1.65
CA ALA A 90 -3.04 -13.39 -1.05
C ALA A 90 -3.69 -12.93 0.25
N ASP A 91 -2.88 -12.28 1.07
CA ASP A 91 -3.30 -11.73 2.35
C ASP A 91 -3.70 -10.26 2.16
N VAL A 92 -4.87 -9.91 2.69
CA VAL A 92 -5.42 -8.55 2.59
C VAL A 92 -5.65 -7.97 3.97
N LEU A 93 -5.03 -6.83 4.27
CA LEU A 93 -5.23 -6.08 5.49
C LEU A 93 -6.58 -5.36 5.45
N ARG A 94 -7.50 -5.77 6.32
CA ARG A 94 -8.79 -5.12 6.54
C ARG A 94 -8.74 -4.02 7.58
N ARG A 95 -7.85 -4.17 8.56
CA ARG A 95 -7.62 -3.25 9.67
C ARG A 95 -6.22 -3.44 10.22
N GLY A 96 -5.50 -2.36 10.50
CA GLY A 96 -4.16 -2.45 11.08
C GLY A 96 -3.26 -1.29 10.66
N TYR A 97 -1.96 -1.53 10.82
CA TYR A 97 -0.90 -0.61 10.43
C TYR A 97 0.00 -1.29 9.41
N GLN A 98 0.30 -0.58 8.33
CA GLN A 98 1.13 -1.11 7.25
C GLN A 98 2.02 -0.04 6.66
N THR A 99 3.26 -0.41 6.34
CA THR A 99 4.16 0.47 5.59
C THR A 99 3.77 0.48 4.11
N VAL A 100 3.77 1.67 3.52
CA VAL A 100 3.43 1.91 2.12
C VAL A 100 4.44 2.85 1.47
N LYS A 101 4.48 2.84 0.14
CA LYS A 101 5.29 3.76 -0.65
C LYS A 101 4.49 5.04 -0.93
N LEU A 102 5.01 6.19 -0.50
CA LEU A 102 4.47 7.50 -0.85
C LEU A 102 4.95 7.90 -2.25
N ASN A 103 4.02 8.10 -3.17
CA ASN A 103 4.28 8.48 -4.56
C ASN A 103 4.26 9.99 -4.78
N ALA A 104 3.46 10.73 -4.00
CA ALA A 104 3.36 12.19 -4.13
C ALA A 104 2.89 12.86 -2.84
N GLY A 105 3.25 14.14 -2.69
CA GLY A 105 2.89 14.95 -1.53
C GLY A 105 3.84 14.75 -0.35
N VAL A 106 3.50 15.38 0.78
CA VAL A 106 4.26 15.29 2.04
C VAL A 106 3.35 14.67 3.09
N ALA A 107 3.64 13.43 3.49
CA ALA A 107 2.91 12.77 4.57
C ALA A 107 3.22 13.44 5.91
N ALA A 108 2.23 13.44 6.81
CA ALA A 108 2.35 13.91 8.18
C ALA A 108 1.43 13.06 9.08
N LEU A 109 1.66 13.10 10.40
CA LEU A 109 0.76 12.43 11.35
C LEU A 109 -0.69 12.90 11.14
N ASP A 110 -1.62 11.94 11.14
CA ASP A 110 -3.05 12.11 10.87
C ASP A 110 -3.39 12.67 9.48
N GLY A 111 -2.41 12.73 8.57
CA GLY A 111 -2.61 13.16 7.19
C GLY A 111 -3.50 12.18 6.42
N GLN A 112 -4.45 12.72 5.64
CA GLN A 112 -5.35 11.92 4.79
C GLN A 112 -4.56 11.15 3.72
N VAL A 113 -4.87 9.86 3.57
CA VAL A 113 -4.32 9.00 2.51
C VAL A 113 -5.20 9.09 1.26
N TYR A 114 -4.55 9.28 0.11
CA TYR A 114 -5.20 9.28 -1.20
C TYR A 114 -4.62 8.18 -2.08
N VAL A 115 -5.41 7.71 -3.05
CA VAL A 115 -4.97 6.77 -4.10
C VAL A 115 -5.24 7.38 -5.47
N ARG A 116 -4.26 7.30 -6.37
CA ARG A 116 -4.43 7.77 -7.76
C ARG A 116 -5.29 6.80 -8.58
N VAL A 117 -6.32 7.33 -9.22
CA VAL A 117 -7.28 6.60 -10.07
C VAL A 117 -7.40 7.19 -11.49
N ALA A 118 -6.63 8.22 -11.83
CA ALA A 118 -6.57 8.74 -13.20
C ALA A 118 -5.24 9.45 -13.46
N ALA A 119 -5.00 9.82 -14.73
CA ALA A 119 -3.86 10.62 -15.16
C ALA A 119 -2.53 10.12 -14.56
N ALA A 120 -2.15 8.87 -14.89
CA ALA A 120 -0.86 8.32 -14.49
C ALA A 120 0.29 9.22 -14.98
N ALA A 121 1.30 9.41 -14.14
CA ALA A 121 2.48 10.19 -14.48
C ALA A 121 3.75 9.51 -13.92
N ALA A 122 4.92 10.00 -14.32
CA ALA A 122 6.19 9.51 -13.78
C ALA A 122 6.21 9.66 -12.25
N GLY A 123 6.45 8.54 -11.55
CA GLY A 123 6.42 8.49 -10.07
C GLY A 123 5.02 8.43 -9.45
N LYS A 124 3.96 8.67 -10.23
CA LYS A 124 2.54 8.65 -9.81
C LYS A 124 1.73 7.62 -10.61
N PRO A 125 1.96 6.32 -10.40
CA PRO A 125 1.18 5.27 -11.06
C PRO A 125 -0.26 5.23 -10.56
N ILE A 126 -1.17 4.68 -11.36
CA ILE A 126 -2.52 4.33 -10.88
C ILE A 126 -2.40 3.28 -9.76
N GLY A 127 -3.21 3.43 -8.72
CA GLY A 127 -3.12 2.65 -7.48
C GLY A 127 -2.05 3.17 -6.51
N GLY A 128 -1.21 4.13 -6.93
CA GLY A 128 -0.18 4.74 -6.10
C GLY A 128 -0.77 5.58 -4.96
N ILE A 129 -0.05 5.64 -3.84
CA ILE A 129 -0.49 6.32 -2.61
C ILE A 129 0.06 7.74 -2.56
N GLU A 130 -0.81 8.71 -2.28
CA GLU A 130 -0.48 10.13 -2.26
C GLU A 130 -0.94 10.79 -0.95
N ALA A 131 -0.21 11.82 -0.52
CA ALA A 131 -0.52 12.62 0.66
C ALA A 131 -1.19 13.97 0.32
N ALA A 132 -1.69 14.11 -0.90
CA ALA A 132 -2.45 15.28 -1.34
C ALA A 132 -3.48 14.87 -2.39
N ALA A 133 -4.63 15.57 -2.39
CA ALA A 133 -5.62 15.43 -3.43
C ALA A 133 -5.14 16.07 -4.74
N ASP A 134 -5.50 15.47 -5.87
CA ASP A 134 -5.26 15.97 -7.23
C ASP A 134 -6.58 15.95 -8.02
N GLY A 135 -7.56 16.69 -7.54
CA GLY A 135 -8.90 16.79 -8.15
C GLY A 135 -9.55 15.42 -8.35
N THR A 136 -9.96 15.13 -9.59
CA THR A 136 -10.58 13.85 -9.97
C THR A 136 -9.58 12.73 -10.20
N ASN A 137 -8.27 13.00 -10.13
CA ASN A 137 -7.24 12.00 -10.39
C ASN A 137 -6.96 11.13 -9.16
N THR A 138 -7.42 11.54 -7.98
CA THR A 138 -7.20 10.83 -6.72
C THR A 138 -8.50 10.66 -5.95
N ILE A 139 -8.63 9.54 -5.24
CA ILE A 139 -9.70 9.30 -4.27
C ILE A 139 -9.15 9.36 -2.85
N ALA A 140 -9.89 9.95 -1.93
CA ALA A 140 -9.58 9.91 -0.51
C ALA A 140 -9.98 8.56 0.08
N ILE A 141 -9.07 7.88 0.76
CA ILE A 141 -9.34 6.58 1.37
C ILE A 141 -9.91 6.81 2.78
N THR A 142 -11.20 6.55 2.94
CA THR A 142 -11.86 6.63 4.25
C THR A 142 -11.21 5.66 5.23
N GLY A 143 -10.98 6.12 6.46
CA GLY A 143 -10.38 5.29 7.52
C GLY A 143 -8.88 5.06 7.36
N ALA A 144 -8.21 5.73 6.43
CA ALA A 144 -6.75 5.66 6.26
C ALA A 144 -6.06 6.99 6.56
N THR A 145 -5.09 6.95 7.48
CA THR A 145 -4.26 8.12 7.85
C THR A 145 -2.77 7.76 7.89
N PHE A 146 -1.91 8.73 7.61
CA PHE A 146 -0.46 8.58 7.78
C PHE A 146 -0.06 8.71 9.25
N MET A 147 0.92 7.92 9.67
CA MET A 147 1.40 7.91 11.06
C MET A 147 2.63 8.79 11.30
N ALA A 148 3.25 9.29 10.23
CA ALA A 148 4.43 10.15 10.28
C ALA A 148 4.72 10.74 8.89
N GLY A 149 5.81 11.53 8.79
CA GLY A 149 6.44 11.79 7.49
C GLY A 149 7.09 10.55 6.88
N ALA A 150 7.28 10.59 5.56
CA ALA A 150 7.99 9.54 4.82
C ALA A 150 9.52 9.58 5.06
N ASP A 151 10.19 8.44 4.91
CA ASP A 151 11.65 8.37 5.02
C ASP A 151 12.34 8.82 3.71
N ALA A 152 13.68 8.75 3.68
CA ALA A 152 14.46 9.15 2.52
C ALA A 152 14.12 8.31 1.27
N ASP A 153 13.66 7.08 1.47
CA ASP A 153 13.20 6.18 0.43
C ASP A 153 11.70 6.33 0.15
N GLY A 154 11.03 7.33 0.71
CA GLY A 154 9.61 7.61 0.50
C GLY A 154 8.66 6.57 1.14
N ASN A 155 9.12 5.78 2.10
CA ASN A 155 8.28 4.81 2.81
C ASN A 155 7.70 5.44 4.08
N VAL A 156 6.44 5.11 4.35
CA VAL A 156 5.68 5.66 5.48
C VAL A 156 4.66 4.65 5.98
N GLU A 157 4.40 4.63 7.29
CA GLU A 157 3.34 3.82 7.88
C GLU A 157 1.99 4.53 7.75
N ILE A 158 0.95 3.76 7.41
CA ILE A 158 -0.45 4.20 7.51
C ILE A 158 -1.20 3.36 8.54
N ALA A 159 -2.17 3.97 9.20
CA ALA A 159 -3.25 3.28 9.91
C ALA A 159 -4.43 3.10 8.96
N TYR A 160 -5.06 1.93 8.97
CA TYR A 160 -6.27 1.65 8.19
C TYR A 160 -7.34 1.01 9.08
N ASN A 161 -8.53 1.62 9.13
CA ASN A 161 -9.71 1.21 9.90
C ASN A 161 -9.45 1.01 11.41
N ILE A 162 -8.57 1.82 12.01
CA ILE A 162 -8.25 1.80 13.44
C ILE A 162 -9.11 2.79 14.21
#